data_AF-A0A1C6TUQ1-F1
#
_entry.id   AF-A0A1C6TUQ1-F1
#
_cell.length_a   1.000
_cell.length_b   1.000
_cell.length_c   1.000
_cell.angle_alpha   90.00
_cell.angle_beta   90.00
_cell.angle_gamma   90.00
#
_symmetry.space_group_name_H-M   'P 1'
#
loop_
_entity.id
_entity.type
_entity.pdbx_description
1 polymer ?
#
loop_
_entity_poly.entity_id
_entity_poly.type
_entity_poly.pdbx_seq_one_letter_code
_entity_poly.pdbx_strand_id
1 'polypeptide(L)'
;MSTETTPSGVDVPVDSRADKVEDTVKLVVLIAIMLAALAASFTHMKDWTLHWMPEHTPEWFGWANAVISELVPLVATLSLRKRLRQGKSLWSYALVILLFGAVLSLAAQLSAVGADASWSAKFLACLPSLAFLFLSKLVLGDLDGGRKHAEIEAERQRLADAEAARRAEEVRAARAETAAARRAQAEAEETARAETARAEAETAARVEAETRAAEAETRARSEAETRAEVEAVTEAEIAEHAQAAAEAREAARVAEQRAAAAVEAARVAEGRLAEARDAADRAATARALTEQATAEQVRVLTEAAEQAERDYQQTLAEARYTNQAAQDRVAELDETVRALRAQLDQAQRFAEAQATARALAEQESQAIKDARDVVANELERTRRALARAQEKAETSGGRQPEIARPVARKSLASVPAQLPANLPEVDKVRPETVALILAARAENRNATQTALKEITGISERTISRVLNAVPAEIVDQVLELTSGRVA
;
A
#
# COMPACT_ATOMS: atom_id res chain seq x y z
N MET A 1 -42.60 56.96 83.89
CA MET A 1 -43.33 55.73 83.48
C MET A 1 -43.68 55.88 82.01
N SER A 2 -42.84 55.34 81.12
CA SER A 2 -43.15 54.98 79.74
C SER A 2 -42.16 53.86 79.38
N THR A 3 -42.66 52.64 79.31
CA THR A 3 -41.87 51.43 79.02
C THR A 3 -41.87 51.20 77.51
N GLU A 4 -40.72 51.40 76.91
CA GLU A 4 -40.43 51.16 75.49
C GLU A 4 -39.97 49.70 75.34
N THR A 5 -40.81 48.89 74.69
CA THR A 5 -40.57 47.45 74.46
C THR A 5 -39.77 47.26 73.18
N THR A 6 -38.56 46.70 73.32
CA THR A 6 -37.67 46.26 72.25
C THR A 6 -38.29 45.10 71.44
N PRO A 7 -38.25 45.11 70.10
CA PRO A 7 -38.74 43.99 69.30
C PRO A 7 -37.80 42.77 69.36
N SER A 8 -38.44 41.62 69.49
CA SER A 8 -37.90 40.26 69.53
C SER A 8 -37.00 39.94 68.33
N GLY A 9 -35.89 39.27 68.65
CA GLY A 9 -34.94 38.71 67.70
C GLY A 9 -35.58 37.73 66.73
N VAL A 10 -35.06 37.76 65.51
CA VAL A 10 -35.38 36.87 64.40
C VAL A 10 -34.90 35.46 64.74
N ASP A 11 -35.82 34.50 64.86
CA ASP A 11 -35.50 33.07 64.90
C ASP A 11 -34.85 32.65 63.58
N VAL A 12 -33.60 32.22 63.66
CA VAL A 12 -32.87 31.61 62.55
C VAL A 12 -33.30 30.14 62.45
N PRO A 13 -33.80 29.66 61.30
CA PRO A 13 -34.22 28.27 61.16
C PRO A 13 -33.02 27.33 61.28
N VAL A 14 -33.18 26.26 62.05
CA VAL A 14 -32.17 25.22 62.27
C VAL A 14 -32.24 24.23 61.11
N ASP A 15 -31.19 24.18 60.28
CA ASP A 15 -31.06 23.26 59.13
C ASP A 15 -31.36 21.81 59.53
N SER A 16 -32.35 21.21 58.87
CA SER A 16 -32.72 19.80 59.06
C SER A 16 -31.66 18.89 58.44
N ARG A 17 -31.48 17.70 59.01
CA ARG A 17 -30.61 16.65 58.41
C ARG A 17 -31.07 16.28 56.98
N ALA A 18 -32.35 16.47 56.67
CA ALA A 18 -32.89 16.28 55.33
C ALA A 18 -32.31 17.30 54.32
N ASP A 19 -32.19 18.57 54.72
CA ASP A 19 -31.64 19.64 53.88
C ASP A 19 -30.17 19.36 53.54
N LYS A 20 -29.41 18.85 54.52
CA LYS A 20 -28.00 18.45 54.31
C LYS A 20 -27.83 17.27 53.36
N VAL A 21 -28.73 16.28 53.41
CA VAL A 21 -28.71 15.14 52.49
C VAL A 21 -29.10 15.59 51.09
N GLU A 22 -30.13 16.43 50.97
CA GLU A 22 -30.55 16.99 49.69
C GLU A 22 -29.44 17.81 49.03
N ASP A 23 -28.75 18.66 49.80
CA ASP A 23 -27.62 19.45 49.31
C ASP A 23 -26.42 18.57 48.93
N THR A 24 -26.17 17.49 49.67
CA THR A 24 -25.12 16.53 49.33
C THR A 24 -25.44 15.81 48.03
N VAL A 25 -26.69 15.36 47.84
CA VAL A 25 -27.13 14.71 46.60
C VAL A 25 -27.07 15.68 45.42
N LYS A 26 -27.53 16.92 45.58
CA LYS A 26 -27.39 17.98 44.57
C LYS A 26 -25.93 18.19 44.18
N LEU A 27 -25.02 18.24 45.16
CA LEU A 27 -23.59 18.39 44.91
C LEU A 27 -23.01 17.21 44.12
N VAL A 28 -23.35 15.97 44.51
CA VAL A 28 -22.86 14.76 43.80
C VAL A 28 -23.39 14.72 42.37
N VAL A 29 -24.67 15.02 42.15
CA VAL A 29 -25.27 15.10 40.81
C VAL A 29 -24.58 16.19 39.99
N LEU A 30 -24.33 17.36 40.57
CA LEU A 30 -23.64 18.46 39.90
C LEU A 30 -22.21 18.05 39.49
N ILE A 31 -21.46 17.39 40.38
CA ILE A 31 -20.12 16.89 40.09
C ILE A 31 -20.17 15.85 38.96
N ALA A 32 -21.13 14.92 38.98
CA ALA A 32 -21.28 13.91 37.94
C ALA A 32 -21.58 14.53 36.57
N ILE A 33 -22.51 15.50 36.52
CA ILE A 33 -22.83 16.25 35.28
C ILE A 33 -21.60 17.01 34.79
N MET A 34 -20.85 17.65 35.69
CA MET A 34 -19.63 18.39 35.34
C MET A 34 -18.55 17.47 34.77
N LEU A 35 -18.34 16.28 35.35
CA LEU A 35 -17.39 15.29 34.85
C LEU A 35 -17.79 14.75 33.47
N ALA A 36 -19.08 14.45 33.27
CA ALA A 36 -19.58 13.99 31.98
C ALA A 36 -19.46 15.07 30.90
N ALA A 37 -19.80 16.32 31.24
CA ALA A 37 -19.66 17.47 30.35
C ALA A 37 -18.19 17.71 29.97
N LEU A 38 -17.26 17.62 30.94
CA LEU A 38 -15.83 17.72 30.70
C LEU A 38 -15.36 16.61 29.75
N ALA A 39 -15.73 15.35 30.01
CA ALA A 39 -15.36 14.23 29.15
C ALA A 39 -15.83 14.43 27.70
N ALA A 40 -17.08 14.86 27.52
CA ALA A 40 -17.64 15.18 26.20
C ALA A 40 -16.89 16.35 25.52
N SER A 41 -16.58 17.40 26.28
CA SER A 41 -15.80 18.55 25.79
C SER A 41 -14.41 18.12 25.31
N PHE A 42 -13.70 17.32 26.10
CA PHE A 42 -12.38 16.80 25.72
C PHE A 42 -12.42 15.96 24.45
N THR A 43 -13.39 15.06 24.32
CA THR A 43 -13.55 14.24 23.11
C THR A 43 -13.86 15.08 21.89
N HIS A 44 -14.77 16.05 22.02
CA HIS A 44 -15.14 16.93 20.92
C HIS A 44 -13.97 17.82 20.47
N MET A 45 -13.23 18.39 21.42
CA MET A 45 -12.07 19.25 21.13
C MET A 45 -10.93 18.45 20.50
N LYS A 46 -10.70 17.20 20.93
CA LYS A 46 -9.74 16.28 20.30
C LYS A 46 -10.13 16.01 18.85
N ASP A 47 -11.36 15.60 18.61
CA ASP A 47 -11.85 15.25 17.27
C ASP A 47 -11.82 16.47 16.34
N TRP A 48 -12.24 17.63 16.82
CA TRP A 48 -12.15 18.89 16.08
C TRP A 48 -10.71 19.25 15.76
N THR A 49 -9.77 19.13 16.72
CA THR A 49 -8.35 19.44 16.47
C THR A 49 -7.76 18.51 15.42
N LEU A 50 -8.02 17.20 15.50
CA LEU A 50 -7.49 16.23 14.54
C LEU A 50 -8.10 16.38 13.14
N HIS A 51 -9.35 16.84 13.04
CA HIS A 51 -10.01 17.09 11.76
C HIS A 51 -9.31 18.15 10.89
N TRP A 52 -8.72 19.18 11.52
CA TRP A 52 -8.05 20.28 10.81
C TRP A 52 -6.54 20.08 10.64
N MET A 53 -5.99 18.98 11.15
CA MET A 53 -4.57 18.68 11.07
C MET A 53 -4.27 17.74 9.89
N PRO A 54 -3.03 17.72 9.36
CA PRO A 54 -2.66 16.79 8.29
C PRO A 54 -2.92 15.33 8.68
N GLU A 55 -3.24 14.52 7.66
CA GLU A 55 -3.32 13.07 7.81
C GLU A 55 -2.00 12.56 8.44
N HIS A 56 -2.12 11.62 9.39
CA HIS A 56 -1.04 11.07 10.22
C HIS A 56 -0.58 11.90 11.43
N THR A 57 -1.32 12.94 11.84
CA THR A 57 -1.06 13.60 13.13
C THR A 57 -1.37 12.63 14.29
N PRO A 58 -0.43 12.39 15.22
CA PRO A 58 -0.66 11.48 16.35
C PRO A 58 -1.82 11.92 17.25
N GLU A 59 -2.66 10.97 17.70
CA GLU A 59 -3.86 11.27 18.50
C GLU A 59 -3.58 12.01 19.82
N TRP A 60 -2.41 11.78 20.43
CA TRP A 60 -2.01 12.45 21.66
C TRP A 60 -1.92 13.98 21.49
N PHE A 61 -1.69 14.47 20.27
CA PHE A 61 -1.66 15.91 19.99
C PHE A 61 -3.04 16.54 20.16
N GLY A 62 -4.11 15.85 19.70
CA GLY A 62 -5.49 16.28 19.91
C GLY A 62 -5.85 16.31 21.40
N TRP A 63 -5.43 15.30 22.16
CA TRP A 63 -5.61 15.27 23.61
C TRP A 63 -4.85 16.40 24.31
N ALA A 64 -3.59 16.64 23.94
CA ALA A 64 -2.78 17.71 24.52
C ALA A 64 -3.41 19.09 24.26
N ASN A 65 -3.88 19.34 23.03
CA ASN A 65 -4.56 20.60 22.71
C ASN A 65 -5.87 20.77 23.48
N ALA A 66 -6.63 19.69 23.66
CA ALA A 66 -7.85 19.71 24.46
C ALA A 66 -7.57 20.01 25.94
N VAL A 67 -6.54 19.40 26.53
CA VAL A 67 -6.08 19.70 27.90
C VAL A 67 -5.66 21.16 28.05
N ILE A 68 -4.84 21.68 27.14
CA ILE A 68 -4.38 23.06 27.19
C ILE A 68 -5.57 24.03 27.08
N SER A 69 -6.49 23.75 26.15
CA SER A 69 -7.65 24.61 25.88
C SER A 69 -8.63 24.68 27.06
N GLU A 70 -8.79 23.61 27.83
CA GLU A 70 -9.63 23.58 29.04
C GLU A 70 -8.91 24.14 30.30
N LEU A 71 -7.60 23.91 30.43
CA LEU A 71 -6.84 24.38 31.59
C LEU A 71 -6.55 25.89 31.54
N VAL A 72 -6.39 26.49 30.36
CA VAL A 72 -6.11 27.92 30.21
C VAL A 72 -7.24 28.80 30.80
N PRO A 73 -8.53 28.58 30.49
CA PRO A 73 -9.65 29.27 31.14
C PRO A 73 -9.69 29.05 32.66
N LEU A 74 -9.39 27.84 33.14
CA LEU A 74 -9.37 27.53 34.57
C LEU A 74 -8.27 28.33 35.29
N VAL A 75 -7.05 28.33 34.75
CA VAL A 75 -5.91 29.11 35.29
C VAL A 75 -6.19 30.60 35.22
N ALA A 76 -6.83 31.09 34.15
CA ALA A 76 -7.25 32.47 34.02
C ALA A 76 -8.28 32.86 35.11
N THR A 77 -9.24 31.98 35.39
CA THR A 77 -10.27 32.17 36.43
C THR A 77 -9.66 32.18 37.83
N LEU A 78 -8.74 31.27 38.12
CA LEU A 78 -8.00 31.23 39.40
C LEU A 78 -7.11 32.48 39.57
N SER A 79 -6.47 32.92 38.50
CA SER A 79 -5.67 34.16 38.49
C SER A 79 -6.53 35.40 38.71
N LEU A 80 -7.75 35.42 38.14
CA LEU A 80 -8.72 36.47 38.38
C LEU A 80 -9.20 36.47 39.83
N ARG A 81 -9.54 35.30 40.40
CA ARG A 81 -9.91 35.15 41.81
C ARG A 81 -8.79 35.59 42.76
N LYS A 82 -7.54 35.26 42.43
CA LYS A 82 -6.36 35.71 43.19
C LYS A 82 -6.20 37.24 43.13
N ARG A 83 -6.40 37.86 41.97
CA ARG A 83 -6.33 39.33 41.82
C ARG A 83 -7.48 40.06 42.53
N LEU A 84 -8.69 39.49 42.50
CA LEU A 84 -9.87 39.96 43.25
C LEU A 84 -9.57 40.00 44.75
N ARG A 85 -8.98 38.94 45.31
CA ARG A 85 -8.57 38.90 46.73
C ARG A 85 -7.47 39.92 47.07
N GLN A 86 -6.71 40.39 46.08
CA GLN A 86 -5.63 41.36 46.26
C GLN A 86 -6.08 42.82 46.04
N GLY A 87 -7.37 43.07 45.76
CA GLY A 87 -7.88 44.43 45.54
C GLY A 87 -7.30 45.18 44.34
N LYS A 88 -6.63 44.47 43.41
CA LYS A 88 -6.01 45.10 42.24
C LYS A 88 -7.05 45.37 41.16
N SER A 89 -6.99 46.57 40.56
CA SER A 89 -7.86 46.99 39.45
C SER A 89 -7.93 45.90 38.36
N LEU A 90 -9.15 45.39 38.13
CA LEU A 90 -9.45 44.24 37.28
C LEU A 90 -9.75 44.64 35.83
N TRP A 91 -9.85 45.94 35.57
CA TRP A 91 -10.58 46.46 34.43
C TRP A 91 -9.92 46.12 33.10
N SER A 92 -8.59 46.02 33.04
CA SER A 92 -7.88 45.66 31.81
C SER A 92 -7.80 44.15 31.57
N TYR A 93 -7.49 43.36 32.60
CA TYR A 93 -7.25 41.92 32.43
C TYR A 93 -8.53 41.10 32.24
N ALA A 94 -9.55 41.35 33.07
CA ALA A 94 -10.81 40.64 32.98
C ALA A 94 -11.55 40.97 31.68
N LEU A 95 -11.56 42.25 31.29
CA LEU A 95 -12.20 42.73 30.06
C LEU A 95 -11.51 42.16 28.82
N VAL A 96 -10.18 42.11 28.78
CA VAL A 96 -9.43 41.56 27.63
C VAL A 96 -9.70 40.06 27.48
N ILE A 97 -9.71 39.28 28.56
CA ILE A 97 -10.00 37.84 28.50
C ILE A 97 -11.46 37.57 28.13
N LEU A 98 -12.39 38.34 28.68
CA LEU A 98 -13.82 38.24 28.31
C LEU A 98 -14.05 38.59 26.85
N LEU A 99 -13.45 39.68 26.37
CA LEU A 99 -13.58 40.10 24.98
C LEU A 99 -12.94 39.08 24.03
N PHE A 100 -11.75 38.59 24.36
CA PHE A 100 -11.05 37.58 23.56
C PHE A 100 -11.82 36.25 23.52
N GLY A 101 -12.32 35.78 24.65
CA GLY A 101 -13.17 34.58 24.74
C GLY A 101 -14.48 34.74 23.97
N ALA A 102 -15.12 35.92 24.04
CA ALA A 102 -16.33 36.21 23.28
C ALA A 102 -16.08 36.23 21.76
N VAL A 103 -14.96 36.82 21.32
CA VAL A 103 -14.56 36.85 19.91
C VAL A 103 -14.26 35.44 19.39
N LEU A 104 -13.52 34.63 20.15
CA LEU A 104 -13.24 33.23 19.78
C LEU A 104 -14.50 32.37 19.76
N SER A 105 -15.40 32.54 20.73
CA SER A 105 -16.69 31.84 20.79
C SER A 105 -17.57 32.19 19.59
N LEU A 106 -17.60 33.46 19.20
CA LEU A 106 -18.32 33.93 18.01
C LEU A 106 -17.72 33.35 16.72
N ALA A 107 -16.39 33.32 16.62
CA ALA A 107 -15.68 32.76 15.46
C ALA A 107 -15.94 31.25 15.31
N ALA A 108 -15.93 30.50 16.42
CA ALA A 108 -16.25 29.07 16.42
C ALA A 108 -17.70 28.81 15.98
N GLN A 109 -18.66 29.55 16.53
CA GLN A 109 -20.08 29.44 16.17
C GLN A 109 -20.35 29.78 14.71
N LEU A 110 -19.69 30.82 14.17
CA LEU A 110 -19.79 31.20 12.77
C LEU A 110 -19.10 30.19 11.83
N SER A 111 -18.05 29.51 12.28
CA SER A 111 -17.36 28.47 11.49
C SER A 111 -18.15 27.16 11.40
N ALA A 112 -18.87 26.79 12.46
CA ALA A 112 -19.67 25.58 12.52
C ALA A 112 -20.95 25.68 11.67
N VAL A 113 -21.44 26.90 11.47
CA VAL A 113 -22.59 27.21 10.62
C VAL A 113 -22.05 27.43 9.20
N GLY A 114 -21.96 26.33 8.43
CA GLY A 114 -21.42 26.32 7.07
C GLY A 114 -21.91 27.48 6.18
N ALA A 115 -21.11 27.84 5.16
CA ALA A 115 -21.29 29.06 4.37
C ALA A 115 -22.72 29.27 3.84
N ASP A 116 -23.43 28.18 3.55
CA ASP A 116 -24.77 28.12 2.95
C ASP A 116 -25.95 28.27 3.93
N ALA A 117 -25.69 28.41 5.24
CA ALA A 117 -26.75 28.54 6.23
C ALA A 117 -27.45 29.91 6.16
N SER A 118 -28.77 29.89 6.38
CA SER A 118 -29.61 31.09 6.40
C SER A 118 -29.14 32.10 7.45
N TRP A 119 -29.38 33.39 7.20
CA TRP A 119 -28.99 34.47 8.12
C TRP A 119 -29.59 34.28 9.53
N SER A 120 -30.79 33.71 9.63
CA SER A 120 -31.42 33.37 10.91
C SER A 120 -30.70 32.25 11.66
N ALA A 121 -30.16 31.25 10.97
CA ALA A 121 -29.37 30.18 11.58
C ALA A 121 -28.03 30.71 12.13
N LYS A 122 -27.38 31.62 11.39
CA LYS A 122 -26.17 32.33 11.85
C LYS A 122 -26.46 33.19 13.08
N PHE A 123 -27.62 33.84 13.14
CA PHE A 123 -28.03 34.64 14.30
C PHE A 123 -28.38 33.76 15.52
N LEU A 124 -29.10 32.66 15.34
CA LEU A 124 -29.39 31.71 16.42
C LEU A 124 -28.12 31.09 17.00
N ALA A 125 -27.11 30.82 16.16
CA ALA A 125 -25.82 30.30 16.62
C ALA A 125 -25.03 31.28 17.49
N CYS A 126 -25.27 32.60 17.35
CA CYS A 126 -24.63 33.64 18.17
C CYS A 126 -25.32 33.88 19.53
N LEU A 127 -26.54 33.36 19.74
CA LEU A 127 -27.30 33.56 20.97
C LEU A 127 -26.57 33.09 22.24
N PRO A 128 -25.88 31.94 22.27
CA PRO A 128 -25.16 31.49 23.47
C PRO A 128 -24.04 32.46 23.88
N SER A 129 -23.30 33.02 22.91
CA SER A 129 -22.24 34.00 23.17
C SER A 129 -22.78 35.33 23.68
N LEU A 130 -23.93 35.78 23.14
CA LEU A 130 -24.62 36.97 23.62
C LEU A 130 -25.17 36.79 25.04
N ALA A 131 -25.72 35.61 25.34
CA ALA A 131 -26.17 35.26 26.68
C ALA A 131 -25.00 35.26 27.67
N PHE A 132 -23.84 34.73 27.28
CA PHE A 132 -22.62 34.75 28.10
C PHE A 132 -22.11 36.18 28.39
N LEU A 133 -22.10 37.06 27.39
CA LEU A 133 -21.74 38.47 27.58
C LEU A 133 -22.72 39.21 28.50
N PHE A 134 -24.02 38.92 28.37
CA PHE A 134 -25.05 39.51 29.20
C PHE A 134 -24.95 39.03 30.65
N LEU A 135 -24.73 37.72 30.87
CA LEU A 135 -24.48 37.14 32.20
C LEU A 135 -23.23 37.72 32.83
N SER A 136 -22.14 37.82 32.06
CA SER A 136 -20.87 38.35 32.53
C SER A 136 -20.98 39.81 32.97
N LYS A 137 -21.77 40.62 32.25
CA LYS A 137 -22.08 42.00 32.65
C LYS A 137 -22.91 42.06 33.93
N LEU A 138 -23.88 41.16 34.11
CA LEU A 138 -24.70 41.05 35.32
C LEU A 138 -23.85 40.72 36.55
N VAL A 139 -22.99 39.70 36.43
CA VAL A 139 -22.10 39.27 37.52
C VAL A 139 -21.05 40.33 37.86
N LEU A 140 -20.46 41.00 36.86
CA LEU A 140 -19.53 42.10 37.12
C LEU A 140 -20.22 43.35 37.70
N GLY A 141 -21.48 43.61 37.35
CA GLY A 141 -22.28 44.70 37.90
C GLY A 141 -22.58 44.53 39.38
N ASP A 142 -22.89 43.31 39.83
CA ASP A 142 -23.12 43.00 41.24
C ASP A 142 -21.83 43.10 42.09
N LEU A 143 -20.67 42.80 41.51
CA LEU A 143 -19.37 42.90 42.20
C LEU A 143 -18.94 44.36 42.47
N ASP A 144 -19.46 45.34 41.73
CA ASP A 144 -19.29 46.77 42.04
C ASP A 144 -20.31 47.27 43.07
N GLY A 145 -21.48 46.64 43.17
CA GLY A 145 -22.50 46.92 44.19
C GLY A 145 -22.08 46.52 45.60
N GLY A 146 -21.39 45.38 45.75
CA GLY A 146 -20.89 44.89 47.05
C GLY A 146 -19.84 45.78 47.70
N ARG A 147 -19.11 46.60 46.92
CA ARG A 147 -18.08 47.52 47.44
C ARG A 147 -18.69 48.69 48.23
N LYS A 148 -19.94 49.08 47.94
CA LYS A 148 -20.66 50.14 48.68
C LYS A 148 -21.30 49.64 49.97
N HIS A 149 -21.64 48.35 50.08
CA HIS A 149 -22.24 47.79 51.29
C HIS A 149 -21.21 47.51 52.41
N ALA A 150 -20.01 47.05 52.05
CA ALA A 150 -18.94 46.81 53.03
C ALA A 150 -18.39 48.10 53.66
N GLU A 151 -18.47 49.24 52.94
CA GLU A 151 -18.06 50.55 53.46
C GLU A 151 -19.08 51.12 54.47
N ILE A 152 -20.36 50.80 54.33
CA ILE A 152 -21.45 51.22 55.23
C ILE A 152 -21.48 50.41 56.54
N GLU A 153 -21.10 49.13 56.51
CA GLU A 153 -21.00 48.29 57.73
C GLU A 153 -19.78 48.63 58.59
N ALA A 154 -18.65 48.98 57.97
CA ALA A 154 -17.44 49.40 58.68
C ALA A 154 -17.60 50.74 59.43
N GLU A 155 -18.53 51.61 58.99
CA GLU A 155 -18.82 52.90 59.62
C GLU A 155 -19.79 52.76 60.81
N ARG A 156 -20.72 51.79 60.77
CA ARG A 156 -21.61 51.46 61.90
C ARG A 156 -20.86 50.85 63.09
N GLN A 157 -19.84 50.03 62.83
CA GLN A 157 -19.06 49.39 63.90
C GLN A 157 -18.25 50.43 64.72
N ARG A 158 -17.73 51.48 64.07
CA ARG A 158 -16.96 52.55 64.73
C ARG A 158 -17.79 53.45 65.65
N LEU A 159 -19.11 53.53 65.42
CA LEU A 159 -20.02 54.31 66.27
C LEU A 159 -20.44 53.54 67.53
N ALA A 160 -20.56 52.22 67.48
CA ALA A 160 -20.90 51.38 68.63
C ALA A 160 -19.78 51.33 69.69
N ASP A 161 -18.52 51.32 69.26
CA ASP A 161 -17.36 51.28 70.17
C ASP A 161 -17.16 52.61 70.94
N ALA A 162 -17.72 53.72 70.45
CA ALA A 162 -17.64 55.03 71.12
C ALA A 162 -18.68 55.22 72.26
N GLU A 163 -19.82 54.53 72.21
CA GLU A 163 -20.86 54.58 73.26
C GLU A 163 -20.54 53.69 74.46
N ALA A 164 -19.85 52.57 74.25
CA ALA A 164 -19.43 51.66 75.32
C ALA A 164 -18.40 52.30 76.28
N ALA A 165 -17.57 53.22 75.76
CA ALA A 165 -16.59 53.94 76.57
C ALA A 165 -17.22 54.98 77.52
N ARG A 166 -18.37 55.57 77.18
CA ARG A 166 -19.05 56.58 78.02
C ARG A 166 -19.77 55.97 79.23
N ARG A 167 -20.29 54.74 79.15
CA ARG A 167 -20.99 54.07 80.26
C ARG A 167 -20.07 53.55 81.37
N ALA A 168 -18.77 53.40 81.10
CA ALA A 168 -17.80 52.92 82.08
C ALA A 168 -17.33 53.99 83.08
N GLU A 169 -17.51 55.29 82.75
CA GLU A 169 -17.16 56.40 83.65
C GLU A 169 -18.27 56.73 84.66
N GLU A 170 -19.54 56.50 84.34
CA GLU A 170 -20.67 56.85 85.23
C GLU A 170 -20.77 55.97 86.49
N VAL A 171 -20.21 54.76 86.49
CA VAL A 171 -20.28 53.82 87.64
C VAL A 171 -19.18 54.07 88.69
N ARG A 172 -18.12 54.81 88.36
CA ARG A 172 -17.06 55.16 89.33
C ARG A 172 -17.41 56.34 90.23
N ALA A 173 -18.43 57.15 89.88
CA ALA A 173 -18.82 58.33 90.64
C ALA A 173 -19.81 58.06 91.80
N ALA A 174 -20.48 56.89 91.84
CA ALA A 174 -21.54 56.60 92.83
C ALA A 174 -21.06 55.96 94.16
N ARG A 175 -19.76 55.77 94.36
CA ARG A 175 -19.19 55.03 95.53
C ARG A 175 -18.46 55.88 96.56
N ALA A 176 -18.61 57.20 96.54
CA ALA A 176 -17.90 58.10 97.46
C ALA A 176 -18.77 58.67 98.61
N GLU A 177 -20.09 58.42 98.64
CA GLU A 177 -21.03 59.19 99.48
C GLU A 177 -21.66 58.44 100.66
N THR A 178 -20.98 57.42 101.21
CA THR A 178 -21.42 56.72 102.45
C THR A 178 -20.28 56.47 103.44
N ALA A 179 -19.38 57.45 103.56
CA ALA A 179 -18.20 57.36 104.44
C ALA A 179 -18.34 58.12 105.78
N ALA A 180 -19.30 59.04 105.93
CA ALA A 180 -19.34 59.97 107.06
C ALA A 180 -20.34 59.63 108.19
N ALA A 181 -21.38 58.83 107.93
CA ALA A 181 -22.38 58.47 108.96
C ALA A 181 -21.99 57.27 109.84
N ARG A 182 -20.94 56.52 109.50
CA ARG A 182 -20.51 55.30 110.23
C ARG A 182 -19.57 55.56 111.42
N ARG A 183 -19.09 56.79 111.60
CA ARG A 183 -18.05 57.08 112.59
C ARG A 183 -18.54 57.23 114.03
N ALA A 184 -19.82 57.50 114.27
CA ALA A 184 -20.35 57.65 115.64
C ALA A 184 -21.07 56.40 116.19
N GLN A 185 -21.44 55.46 115.32
CA GLN A 185 -21.91 54.13 115.71
C GLN A 185 -20.75 53.17 116.03
N ALA A 186 -19.53 53.51 115.57
CA ALA A 186 -18.33 52.70 115.65
C ALA A 186 -17.81 52.45 117.08
N GLU A 187 -17.94 53.40 118.00
CA GLU A 187 -17.26 53.33 119.30
C GLU A 187 -18.06 52.60 120.39
N ALA A 188 -19.39 52.55 120.29
CA ALA A 188 -20.23 51.75 121.21
C ALA A 188 -20.49 50.32 120.68
N GLU A 189 -20.46 50.15 119.36
CA GLU A 189 -20.40 48.80 118.78
C GLU A 189 -19.00 48.20 118.91
N GLU A 190 -17.90 48.95 119.10
CA GLU A 190 -16.54 48.38 119.17
C GLU A 190 -16.35 47.37 120.31
N THR A 191 -17.01 47.55 121.46
CA THR A 191 -16.86 46.64 122.61
C THR A 191 -17.81 45.44 122.57
N ALA A 192 -19.01 45.59 121.98
CA ALA A 192 -19.88 44.45 121.70
C ALA A 192 -19.37 43.67 120.48
N ARG A 193 -18.96 44.36 119.41
CA ARG A 193 -18.22 43.82 118.25
C ARG A 193 -16.89 43.22 118.64
N ALA A 194 -16.22 43.57 119.73
CA ALA A 194 -14.99 42.84 120.09
C ALA A 194 -15.29 41.39 120.50
N GLU A 195 -16.45 41.13 121.11
CA GLU A 195 -16.88 39.78 121.51
C GLU A 195 -17.67 39.07 120.41
N THR A 196 -18.60 39.74 119.72
CA THR A 196 -19.20 39.20 118.48
C THR A 196 -18.16 39.04 117.38
N ALA A 197 -17.18 39.92 117.20
CA ALA A 197 -16.10 39.73 116.23
C ALA A 197 -15.08 38.69 116.69
N ARG A 198 -15.00 38.29 117.96
CA ARG A 198 -14.22 37.09 118.33
C ARG A 198 -14.98 35.80 117.99
N ALA A 199 -16.28 35.75 118.26
CA ALA A 199 -17.12 34.61 117.87
C ALA A 199 -17.36 34.53 116.34
N GLU A 200 -17.51 35.67 115.69
CA GLU A 200 -17.60 35.85 114.23
C GLU A 200 -16.23 35.69 113.59
N ALA A 201 -15.11 36.06 114.21
CA ALA A 201 -13.79 35.71 113.68
C ALA A 201 -13.49 34.22 113.87
N GLU A 202 -13.97 33.56 114.91
CA GLU A 202 -13.79 32.10 115.06
C GLU A 202 -14.68 31.33 114.07
N THR A 203 -15.93 31.73 113.90
CA THR A 203 -16.83 31.15 112.89
C THR A 203 -16.43 31.54 111.47
N ALA A 204 -15.98 32.77 111.22
CA ALA A 204 -15.40 33.18 109.94
C ALA A 204 -14.07 32.47 109.69
N ALA A 205 -13.21 32.24 110.68
CA ALA A 205 -11.98 31.46 110.49
C ALA A 205 -12.29 29.99 110.20
N ARG A 206 -13.34 29.41 110.80
CA ARG A 206 -13.81 28.06 110.47
C ARG A 206 -14.43 28.01 109.07
N VAL A 207 -15.30 28.95 108.72
CA VAL A 207 -15.90 29.05 107.38
C VAL A 207 -14.82 29.33 106.34
N GLU A 208 -13.82 30.16 106.63
CA GLU A 208 -12.70 30.46 105.73
C GLU A 208 -11.74 29.27 105.61
N ALA A 209 -11.56 28.49 106.68
CA ALA A 209 -10.81 27.24 106.61
C ALA A 209 -11.58 26.17 105.82
N GLU A 210 -12.90 26.07 105.98
CA GLU A 210 -13.77 25.17 105.23
C GLU A 210 -13.91 25.58 103.77
N THR A 211 -13.99 26.89 103.46
CA THR A 211 -13.99 27.38 102.07
C THR A 211 -12.61 27.21 101.46
N ARG A 212 -11.50 27.45 102.18
CA ARG A 212 -10.16 27.14 101.67
C ARG A 212 -9.96 25.63 101.43
N ALA A 213 -10.53 24.78 102.29
CA ALA A 213 -10.51 23.33 102.09
C ALA A 213 -11.36 22.91 100.88
N ALA A 214 -12.58 23.46 100.73
CA ALA A 214 -13.45 23.20 99.58
C ALA A 214 -12.90 23.77 98.27
N GLU A 215 -12.25 24.93 98.30
CA GLU A 215 -11.53 25.52 97.17
C GLU A 215 -10.29 24.72 96.80
N ALA A 216 -9.57 24.17 97.79
CA ALA A 216 -8.44 23.29 97.55
C ALA A 216 -8.91 21.94 96.96
N GLU A 217 -10.03 21.39 97.43
CA GLU A 217 -10.60 20.16 96.89
C GLU A 217 -11.16 20.36 95.47
N THR A 218 -11.85 21.48 95.20
CA THR A 218 -12.33 21.82 93.85
C THR A 218 -11.17 22.11 92.89
N ARG A 219 -10.12 22.81 93.33
CA ARG A 219 -8.89 22.98 92.54
C ARG A 219 -8.24 21.64 92.23
N ALA A 220 -8.06 20.77 93.24
CA ALA A 220 -7.49 19.44 93.05
C ALA A 220 -8.33 18.58 92.08
N ARG A 221 -9.66 18.65 92.15
CA ARG A 221 -10.55 17.97 91.19
C ARG A 221 -10.43 18.55 89.78
N SER A 222 -10.41 19.88 89.63
CA SER A 222 -10.25 20.52 88.32
C SER A 222 -8.87 20.25 87.70
N GLU A 223 -7.82 20.18 88.51
CA GLU A 223 -6.47 19.82 88.07
C GLU A 223 -6.39 18.34 87.67
N ALA A 224 -7.09 17.45 88.39
CA ALA A 224 -7.20 16.05 88.01
C ALA A 224 -8.00 15.84 86.72
N GLU A 225 -9.10 16.59 86.53
CA GLU A 225 -9.93 16.55 85.32
C GLU A 225 -9.17 17.08 84.11
N THR A 226 -8.51 18.23 84.23
CA THR A 226 -7.68 18.77 83.15
C THR A 226 -6.49 17.88 82.81
N ARG A 227 -5.86 17.22 83.79
CA ARG A 227 -4.83 16.21 83.52
C ARG A 227 -5.39 15.00 82.77
N ALA A 228 -6.55 14.49 83.17
CA ALA A 228 -7.21 13.38 82.48
C ALA A 228 -7.61 13.74 81.04
N GLU A 229 -8.08 14.97 80.81
CA GLU A 229 -8.36 15.47 79.46
C GLU A 229 -7.09 15.58 78.60
N VAL A 230 -6.00 16.11 79.16
CA VAL A 230 -4.71 16.20 78.45
C VAL A 230 -4.18 14.80 78.14
N GLU A 231 -4.24 13.86 79.07
CA GLU A 231 -3.82 12.46 78.85
C GLU A 231 -4.66 11.80 77.75
N ALA A 232 -5.99 11.97 77.79
CA ALA A 232 -6.89 11.41 76.76
C ALA A 232 -6.65 12.01 75.37
N VAL A 233 -6.41 13.33 75.28
CA VAL A 233 -6.05 13.99 74.01
C VAL A 233 -4.70 13.49 73.50
N THR A 234 -3.71 13.35 74.38
CA THR A 234 -2.38 12.87 74.02
C THR A 234 -2.41 11.42 73.52
N GLU A 235 -3.20 10.55 74.17
CA GLU A 235 -3.41 9.17 73.72
C GLU A 235 -4.09 9.11 72.35
N ALA A 236 -5.07 9.98 72.09
CA ALA A 236 -5.73 10.08 70.79
C ALA A 236 -4.77 10.54 69.69
N GLU A 237 -3.93 11.54 69.96
CA GLU A 237 -2.90 12.01 69.02
C GLU A 237 -1.86 10.92 68.72
N ILE A 238 -1.43 10.16 69.73
CA ILE A 238 -0.52 9.02 69.54
C ILE A 238 -1.18 7.94 68.67
N ALA A 239 -2.46 7.65 68.89
CA ALA A 239 -3.20 6.68 68.09
C ALA A 239 -3.34 7.12 66.62
N GLU A 240 -3.63 8.40 66.37
CA GLU A 240 -3.69 8.97 65.02
C GLU A 240 -2.33 8.89 64.32
N HIS A 241 -1.25 9.26 65.01
CA HIS A 241 0.10 9.15 64.46
C HIS A 241 0.51 7.70 64.18
N ALA A 242 0.11 6.75 65.02
CA ALA A 242 0.35 5.32 64.80
C ALA A 242 -0.40 4.81 63.55
N GLN A 243 -1.64 5.25 63.35
CA GLN A 243 -2.42 4.90 62.16
C GLN A 243 -1.81 5.51 60.89
N ALA A 244 -1.44 6.79 60.91
CA ALA A 244 -0.77 7.45 59.80
C ALA A 244 0.57 6.78 59.45
N ALA A 245 1.34 6.33 60.45
CA ALA A 245 2.56 5.58 60.24
C ALA A 245 2.31 4.18 59.63
N ALA A 246 1.22 3.51 60.00
CA ALA A 246 0.83 2.23 59.42
C ALA A 246 0.41 2.39 57.95
N GLU A 247 -0.39 3.42 57.63
CA GLU A 247 -0.80 3.75 56.27
C GLU A 247 0.41 4.11 55.39
N ALA A 248 1.36 4.91 55.92
CA ALA A 248 2.59 5.24 55.21
C ALA A 248 3.46 4.00 54.90
N ARG A 249 3.55 3.05 55.83
CA ARG A 249 4.27 1.78 55.60
C ARG A 249 3.60 0.93 54.52
N GLU A 250 2.28 0.88 54.50
CA GLU A 250 1.55 0.13 53.47
C GLU A 250 1.70 0.79 52.09
N ALA A 251 1.61 2.12 52.02
CA ALA A 251 1.88 2.88 50.81
C ALA A 251 3.30 2.63 50.27
N ALA A 252 4.30 2.55 51.17
CA ALA A 252 5.67 2.22 50.81
C ALA A 252 5.80 0.80 50.22
N ARG A 253 5.16 -0.21 50.84
CA ARG A 253 5.14 -1.57 50.31
C ARG A 253 4.50 -1.65 48.93
N VAL A 254 3.38 -0.95 48.72
CA VAL A 254 2.71 -0.90 47.40
C VAL A 254 3.62 -0.22 46.37
N ALA A 255 4.34 0.83 46.75
CA ALA A 255 5.31 1.49 45.87
C ALA A 255 6.48 0.55 45.50
N GLU A 256 7.03 -0.19 46.47
CA GLU A 256 8.08 -1.19 46.24
C GLU A 256 7.60 -2.32 45.31
N GLN A 257 6.39 -2.83 45.50
CA GLN A 257 5.79 -3.84 44.62
C GLN A 257 5.62 -3.32 43.18
N ARG A 258 5.17 -2.07 43.02
CA ARG A 258 5.06 -1.43 41.70
C ARG A 258 6.43 -1.24 41.05
N ALA A 259 7.44 -0.84 41.82
CA ALA A 259 8.81 -0.70 41.32
C ALA A 259 9.38 -2.05 40.88
N ALA A 260 9.19 -3.11 41.67
CA ALA A 260 9.61 -4.47 41.30
C ALA A 260 8.91 -4.97 40.02
N ALA A 261 7.60 -4.74 39.91
CA ALA A 261 6.84 -5.09 38.70
C ALA A 261 7.33 -4.30 37.47
N ALA A 262 7.68 -3.02 37.63
CA ALA A 262 8.23 -2.21 36.56
C ALA A 262 9.61 -2.70 36.09
N VAL A 263 10.47 -3.15 37.02
CA VAL A 263 11.79 -3.74 36.69
C VAL A 263 11.63 -5.04 35.91
N GLU A 264 10.72 -5.93 36.32
CA GLU A 264 10.46 -7.17 35.58
C GLU A 264 9.84 -6.90 34.20
N ALA A 265 8.94 -5.94 34.09
CA ALA A 265 8.40 -5.51 32.79
C ALA A 265 9.50 -4.97 31.86
N ALA A 266 10.43 -4.18 32.40
CA ALA A 266 11.59 -3.69 31.64
C ALA A 266 12.51 -4.84 31.20
N ARG A 267 12.77 -5.83 32.05
CA ARG A 267 13.57 -7.01 31.72
C ARG A 267 12.95 -7.83 30.59
N VAL A 268 11.63 -8.04 30.62
CA VAL A 268 10.89 -8.73 29.55
C VAL A 268 10.95 -7.92 28.24
N ALA A 269 10.85 -6.59 28.32
CA ALA A 269 10.97 -5.72 27.15
C ALA A 269 12.38 -5.78 26.53
N GLU A 270 13.44 -5.78 27.35
CA GLU A 270 14.82 -5.97 26.89
C GLU A 270 15.02 -7.35 26.25
N GLY A 271 14.46 -8.41 26.83
CA GLY A 271 14.48 -9.75 26.24
C GLY A 271 13.83 -9.79 24.86
N ARG A 272 12.65 -9.18 24.70
CA ARG A 272 11.96 -9.07 23.40
C ARG A 272 12.74 -8.23 22.39
N LEU A 273 13.43 -7.17 22.83
CA LEU A 273 14.30 -6.38 21.96
C LEU A 273 15.53 -7.17 21.50
N ALA A 274 16.11 -8.00 22.36
CA ALA A 274 17.20 -8.90 21.98
C ALA A 274 16.73 -9.94 20.95
N GLU A 275 15.58 -10.59 21.17
CA GLU A 275 14.99 -11.53 20.21
C GLU A 275 14.67 -10.86 18.86
N ALA A 276 14.17 -9.63 18.87
CA ALA A 276 13.91 -8.85 17.66
C ALA A 276 15.19 -8.51 16.90
N ARG A 277 16.29 -8.19 17.61
CA ARG A 277 17.61 -7.96 16.99
C ARG A 277 18.15 -9.24 16.36
N ASP A 278 18.12 -10.36 17.08
CA ASP A 278 18.54 -11.66 16.55
C ASP A 278 17.70 -12.07 15.32
N ALA A 279 16.39 -11.79 15.33
CA ALA A 279 15.52 -12.03 14.19
C ALA A 279 15.87 -11.12 13.00
N ALA A 280 16.20 -9.86 13.24
CA ALA A 280 16.65 -8.92 12.22
C ALA A 280 17.99 -9.34 11.60
N ASP A 281 18.95 -9.80 12.41
CA ASP A 281 20.26 -10.28 11.95
C ASP A 281 20.14 -11.56 11.11
N ARG A 282 19.26 -12.48 11.52
CA ARG A 282 18.91 -13.66 10.71
C ARG A 282 18.27 -13.27 9.37
N ALA A 283 17.37 -12.30 9.37
CA ALA A 283 16.73 -11.80 8.15
C ALA A 283 17.74 -11.10 7.22
N ALA A 284 18.68 -10.33 7.78
CA ALA A 284 19.76 -9.69 7.01
C ALA A 284 20.69 -10.74 6.38
N THR A 285 21.06 -11.77 7.13
CA THR A 285 21.88 -12.87 6.63
C THR A 285 21.17 -13.65 5.52
N ALA A 286 19.88 -13.91 5.66
CA ALA A 286 19.07 -14.57 4.63
C ALA A 286 18.99 -13.74 3.33
N ARG A 287 18.86 -12.41 3.45
CA ARG A 287 18.88 -11.50 2.28
C ARG A 287 20.23 -11.53 1.59
N ALA A 288 21.33 -11.44 2.33
CA ALA A 288 22.69 -11.51 1.76
C ALA A 288 22.94 -12.82 1.01
N LEU A 289 22.50 -13.96 1.56
CA LEU A 289 22.59 -15.25 0.87
C LEU A 289 21.73 -15.31 -0.40
N THR A 290 20.55 -14.69 -0.37
CA THR A 290 19.68 -14.61 -1.55
C THR A 290 20.29 -13.75 -2.64
N GLU A 291 20.86 -12.60 -2.28
CA GLU A 291 21.58 -11.71 -3.21
C GLU A 291 22.82 -12.38 -3.81
N GLN A 292 23.57 -13.15 -3.01
CA GLN A 292 24.70 -13.92 -3.52
C GLN A 292 24.24 -15.01 -4.49
N ALA A 293 23.16 -15.73 -4.16
CA ALA A 293 22.61 -16.77 -5.04
C ALA A 293 22.07 -16.20 -6.35
N THR A 294 21.39 -15.05 -6.32
CA THR A 294 20.91 -14.39 -7.54
C THR A 294 22.06 -13.84 -8.38
N ALA A 295 23.09 -13.26 -7.76
CA ALA A 295 24.29 -12.83 -8.47
C ALA A 295 25.02 -14.00 -9.15
N GLU A 296 25.11 -15.15 -8.48
CA GLU A 296 25.69 -16.36 -9.07
C GLU A 296 24.85 -16.90 -10.22
N GLN A 297 23.52 -16.93 -10.09
CA GLN A 297 22.62 -17.31 -11.18
C GLN A 297 22.76 -16.39 -12.39
N VAL A 298 22.83 -15.07 -12.19
CA VAL A 298 23.06 -14.11 -13.28
C VAL A 298 24.39 -14.38 -13.96
N ARG A 299 25.47 -14.62 -13.20
CA ARG A 299 26.78 -14.96 -13.77
C ARG A 299 26.72 -16.22 -14.63
N VAL A 300 26.10 -17.29 -14.13
CA VAL A 300 25.96 -18.56 -14.88
C VAL A 300 25.15 -18.35 -16.16
N LEU A 301 24.06 -17.58 -16.11
CA LEU A 301 23.26 -17.26 -17.30
C LEU A 301 24.02 -16.40 -18.31
N THR A 302 24.82 -15.45 -17.84
CA THR A 302 25.69 -14.64 -18.70
C THR A 302 26.75 -15.49 -19.39
N GLU A 303 27.45 -16.35 -18.64
CA GLU A 303 28.46 -17.28 -19.21
C GLU A 303 27.81 -18.23 -20.24
N ALA A 304 26.61 -18.74 -19.95
CA ALA A 304 25.87 -19.58 -20.88
C ALA A 304 25.44 -18.82 -22.15
N ALA A 305 25.02 -17.55 -22.03
CA ALA A 305 24.66 -16.71 -23.16
C ALA A 305 25.88 -16.38 -24.03
N GLU A 306 27.02 -16.04 -23.43
CA GLU A 306 28.27 -15.82 -24.15
C GLU A 306 28.72 -17.08 -24.89
N GLN A 307 28.59 -18.26 -24.26
CA GLN A 307 28.93 -19.51 -24.92
C GLN A 307 28.00 -19.80 -26.11
N ALA A 308 26.69 -19.60 -25.94
CA ALA A 308 25.73 -19.75 -27.04
C ALA A 308 26.01 -18.78 -28.20
N GLU A 309 26.47 -17.56 -27.91
CA GLU A 309 26.89 -16.60 -28.94
C GLU A 309 28.12 -17.10 -29.71
N ARG A 310 29.14 -17.62 -29.01
CA ARG A 310 30.34 -18.19 -29.65
C ARG A 310 29.98 -19.37 -30.54
N ASP A 311 29.14 -20.29 -30.06
CA ASP A 311 28.69 -21.45 -30.82
C ASP A 311 27.92 -21.02 -32.07
N TYR A 312 27.05 -20.01 -31.95
CA TYR A 312 26.33 -19.45 -33.09
C TYR A 312 27.27 -18.79 -34.10
N GLN A 313 28.25 -18.00 -33.65
CA GLN A 313 29.25 -17.38 -34.52
C GLN A 313 30.11 -18.41 -35.24
N GLN A 314 30.50 -19.50 -34.56
CA GLN A 314 31.21 -20.61 -35.18
C GLN A 314 30.36 -21.30 -36.26
N THR A 315 29.11 -21.62 -35.93
CA THR A 315 28.16 -22.24 -36.89
C THR A 315 27.96 -21.34 -38.12
N LEU A 316 27.88 -20.02 -37.92
CA LEU A 316 27.77 -19.05 -39.00
C LEU A 316 29.05 -19.00 -39.86
N ALA A 317 30.23 -19.12 -39.25
CA ALA A 317 31.50 -19.19 -39.97
C ALA A 317 31.59 -20.48 -40.81
N GLU A 318 31.19 -21.62 -40.27
CA GLU A 318 31.10 -22.90 -40.99
C GLU A 318 30.09 -22.83 -42.15
N ALA A 319 28.94 -22.21 -41.94
CA ALA A 319 27.95 -21.98 -42.99
C ALA A 319 28.49 -21.07 -44.11
N ARG A 320 29.27 -20.04 -43.78
CA ARG A 320 29.93 -19.18 -44.77
C ARG A 320 30.99 -19.93 -45.56
N TYR A 321 31.81 -20.73 -44.88
CA TYR A 321 32.83 -21.55 -45.53
C TYR A 321 32.22 -22.57 -46.49
N THR A 322 31.15 -23.26 -46.08
CA THR A 322 30.45 -24.23 -46.94
C THR A 322 29.76 -23.55 -48.12
N ASN A 323 29.19 -22.35 -47.94
CA ASN A 323 28.63 -21.56 -49.03
C ASN A 323 29.72 -21.15 -50.04
N GLN A 324 30.87 -20.67 -49.56
CA GLN A 324 32.00 -20.32 -50.42
C GLN A 324 32.51 -21.54 -51.20
N ALA A 325 32.69 -22.69 -50.54
CA ALA A 325 33.08 -23.92 -51.21
C ALA A 325 32.05 -24.38 -52.27
N ALA A 326 30.76 -24.14 -52.04
CA ALA A 326 29.72 -24.41 -53.04
C ALA A 326 29.81 -23.43 -54.22
N GLN A 327 30.09 -22.15 -53.98
CA GLN A 327 30.30 -21.17 -55.04
C GLN A 327 31.53 -21.50 -55.90
N ASP A 328 32.62 -21.91 -55.27
CA ASP A 328 33.84 -22.33 -55.97
C ASP A 328 33.56 -23.54 -56.88
N ARG A 329 32.79 -24.53 -56.41
CA ARG A 329 32.34 -25.67 -57.24
C ARG A 329 31.45 -25.24 -58.40
N VAL A 330 30.56 -24.28 -58.19
CA VAL A 330 29.73 -23.74 -59.29
C VAL A 330 30.61 -23.05 -60.33
N ALA A 331 31.63 -22.28 -59.91
CA ALA A 331 32.57 -21.65 -60.82
C ALA A 331 33.41 -22.67 -61.62
N GLU A 332 33.87 -23.74 -60.97
CA GLU A 332 34.58 -24.85 -61.63
C GLU A 332 33.69 -25.56 -62.65
N LEU A 333 32.43 -25.85 -62.29
CA LEU A 333 31.46 -26.44 -63.22
C LEU A 333 31.17 -25.52 -64.41
N ASP A 334 31.05 -24.21 -64.20
CA ASP A 334 30.86 -23.23 -65.27
C ASP A 334 32.07 -23.17 -66.22
N GLU A 335 33.28 -23.29 -65.70
CA GLU A 335 34.49 -23.40 -66.53
C GLU A 335 34.50 -24.70 -67.34
N THR A 336 34.10 -25.81 -66.71
CA THR A 336 33.96 -27.11 -67.37
C THR A 336 32.93 -27.06 -68.51
N VAL A 337 31.78 -26.43 -68.27
CA VAL A 337 30.74 -26.21 -69.30
C VAL A 337 31.25 -25.32 -70.43
N ARG A 338 32.01 -24.26 -70.13
CA ARG A 338 32.65 -23.42 -71.14
C ARG A 338 33.66 -24.22 -71.99
N ALA A 339 34.48 -25.05 -71.37
CA ALA A 339 35.43 -25.92 -72.07
C ALA A 339 34.72 -26.93 -72.99
N LEU A 340 33.66 -27.59 -72.50
CA LEU A 340 32.87 -28.53 -73.29
C LEU A 340 32.17 -27.85 -74.47
N ARG A 341 31.64 -26.63 -74.30
CA ARG A 341 31.07 -25.84 -75.41
C ARG A 341 32.13 -25.52 -76.45
N ALA A 342 33.32 -25.10 -76.04
CA ALA A 342 34.43 -24.83 -76.97
C ALA A 342 34.85 -26.09 -77.75
N GLN A 343 34.88 -27.26 -77.11
CA GLN A 343 35.13 -28.54 -77.78
C GLN A 343 34.03 -28.90 -78.78
N LEU A 344 32.76 -28.68 -78.41
CA LEU A 344 31.62 -28.91 -79.30
C LEU A 344 31.67 -27.98 -80.52
N ASP A 345 32.01 -26.71 -80.33
CA ASP A 345 32.19 -25.75 -81.43
C ASP A 345 33.36 -26.17 -82.35
N GLN A 346 34.47 -26.66 -81.79
CA GLN A 346 35.59 -27.19 -82.57
C GLN A 346 35.18 -28.44 -83.37
N ALA A 347 34.45 -29.36 -82.75
CA ALA A 347 33.93 -30.56 -83.42
C ALA A 347 32.95 -30.20 -84.54
N GLN A 348 32.08 -29.20 -84.34
CA GLN A 348 31.18 -28.67 -85.35
C GLN A 348 31.95 -28.07 -86.53
N ARG A 349 32.96 -27.22 -86.27
CA ARG A 349 33.82 -26.66 -87.34
C ARG A 349 34.56 -27.75 -88.10
N PHE A 350 35.03 -28.80 -87.42
CA PHE A 350 35.67 -29.94 -88.08
C PHE A 350 34.68 -30.71 -88.96
N ALA A 351 33.45 -30.94 -88.48
CA ALA A 351 32.40 -31.58 -89.25
C ALA A 351 31.99 -30.74 -90.47
N GLU A 352 31.88 -29.41 -90.32
CA GLU A 352 31.64 -28.48 -91.43
C GLU A 352 32.78 -28.51 -92.45
N ALA A 353 34.05 -28.50 -92.01
CA ALA A 353 35.21 -28.63 -92.88
C ALA A 353 35.26 -29.98 -93.61
N GLN A 354 34.87 -31.07 -92.94
CA GLN A 354 34.77 -32.38 -93.58
C GLN A 354 33.61 -32.43 -94.60
N ALA A 355 32.49 -31.79 -94.30
CA ALA A 355 31.35 -31.70 -95.21
C ALA A 355 31.70 -30.87 -96.45
N THR A 356 32.38 -29.74 -96.30
CA THR A 356 32.86 -28.93 -97.44
C THR A 356 33.91 -29.67 -98.26
N ALA A 357 34.84 -30.39 -97.62
CA ALA A 357 35.81 -31.24 -98.31
C ALA A 357 35.12 -32.37 -99.09
N ARG A 358 34.10 -33.02 -98.53
CA ARG A 358 33.29 -34.03 -99.24
C ARG A 358 32.54 -33.42 -100.43
N ALA A 359 31.94 -32.25 -100.26
CA ALA A 359 31.24 -31.56 -101.36
C ALA A 359 32.19 -31.19 -102.51
N LEU A 360 33.42 -30.73 -102.20
CA LEU A 360 34.45 -30.48 -103.19
C LEU A 360 34.90 -31.76 -103.89
N ALA A 361 35.11 -32.85 -103.14
CA ALA A 361 35.47 -34.15 -103.72
C ALA A 361 34.35 -34.72 -104.61
N GLU A 362 33.08 -34.55 -104.23
CA GLU A 362 31.93 -34.89 -105.07
C GLU A 362 31.87 -34.03 -106.33
N GLN A 363 32.16 -32.73 -106.22
CA GLN A 363 32.24 -31.82 -107.37
C GLN A 363 33.37 -32.21 -108.32
N GLU A 364 34.55 -32.56 -107.81
CA GLU A 364 35.68 -33.05 -108.60
C GLU A 364 35.36 -34.40 -109.24
N SER A 365 34.76 -35.34 -108.50
CA SER A 365 34.31 -36.62 -109.03
C SER A 365 33.27 -36.44 -110.13
N GLN A 366 32.35 -35.48 -109.97
CA GLN A 366 31.35 -35.15 -110.99
C GLN A 366 32.02 -34.50 -112.21
N ALA A 367 32.98 -33.60 -112.03
CA ALA A 367 33.75 -33.01 -113.12
C ALA A 367 34.57 -34.07 -113.88
N ILE A 368 35.17 -35.04 -113.17
CA ILE A 368 35.86 -36.19 -113.78
C ILE A 368 34.86 -37.05 -114.54
N LYS A 369 33.68 -37.31 -113.99
CA LYS A 369 32.63 -38.07 -114.66
C LYS A 369 32.14 -37.36 -115.91
N ASP A 370 31.90 -36.06 -115.85
CA ASP A 370 31.49 -35.24 -117.00
C ASP A 370 32.60 -35.22 -118.07
N ALA A 371 33.86 -35.06 -117.67
CA ALA A 371 35.01 -35.16 -118.59
C ALA A 371 35.12 -36.55 -119.22
N ARG A 372 34.94 -37.61 -118.42
CA ARG A 372 34.90 -38.99 -118.91
C ARG A 372 33.73 -39.21 -119.85
N ASP A 373 32.56 -38.67 -119.57
CA ASP A 373 31.37 -38.80 -120.41
C ASP A 373 31.52 -37.98 -121.70
N VAL A 374 32.20 -36.82 -121.67
CA VAL A 374 32.64 -36.09 -122.89
C VAL A 374 33.59 -36.95 -123.71
N VAL A 375 34.64 -37.51 -123.10
CA VAL A 375 35.57 -38.41 -123.79
C VAL A 375 34.86 -39.65 -124.30
N ALA A 376 33.93 -40.23 -123.53
CA ALA A 376 33.14 -41.39 -123.95
C ALA A 376 32.21 -41.02 -125.09
N ASN A 377 31.61 -39.83 -125.10
CA ASN A 377 30.80 -39.33 -126.21
C ASN A 377 31.66 -39.03 -127.45
N GLU A 378 32.90 -38.58 -127.30
CA GLU A 378 33.85 -38.46 -128.40
C GLU A 378 34.29 -39.84 -128.91
N LEU A 379 34.54 -40.78 -128.01
CA LEU A 379 34.86 -42.17 -128.31
C LEU A 379 33.65 -42.87 -128.96
N GLU A 380 32.44 -42.49 -128.58
CA GLU A 380 31.20 -42.96 -129.19
C GLU A 380 30.94 -42.24 -130.51
N ARG A 381 31.30 -40.96 -130.68
CA ARG A 381 31.30 -40.29 -131.99
C ARG A 381 32.30 -40.92 -132.94
N THR A 382 33.50 -41.25 -132.47
CA THR A 382 34.51 -41.97 -133.27
C THR A 382 34.09 -43.40 -133.52
N ARG A 383 33.51 -44.11 -132.55
CA ARG A 383 32.87 -45.42 -132.76
C ARG A 383 31.64 -45.34 -133.64
N ARG A 384 30.87 -44.24 -133.67
CA ARG A 384 29.76 -44.01 -134.60
C ARG A 384 30.26 -43.55 -135.95
N ALA A 385 31.44 -42.95 -136.06
CA ALA A 385 32.12 -42.71 -137.33
C ALA A 385 32.70 -44.03 -137.88
N LEU A 386 33.24 -44.88 -137.01
CA LEU A 386 33.70 -46.23 -137.30
C LEU A 386 32.53 -47.17 -137.58
N ALA A 387 31.43 -47.05 -136.84
CA ALA A 387 30.20 -47.77 -137.06
C ALA A 387 29.51 -47.20 -138.30
N ARG A 388 29.53 -45.91 -138.63
CA ARG A 388 29.10 -45.47 -139.98
C ARG A 388 30.00 -46.02 -141.10
N ALA A 389 31.22 -46.47 -140.78
CA ALA A 389 32.07 -47.25 -141.68
C ALA A 389 31.82 -48.78 -141.62
N GLN A 390 31.13 -49.30 -140.59
CA GLN A 390 30.84 -50.73 -140.37
C GLN A 390 29.33 -51.10 -140.40
N GLU A 391 28.44 -50.11 -140.36
CA GLU A 391 26.97 -50.12 -140.44
C GLU A 391 26.57 -50.06 -141.93
N LYS A 392 27.29 -50.88 -142.70
CA LYS A 392 26.79 -51.64 -143.85
C LYS A 392 26.77 -53.13 -143.47
N ALA A 393 26.48 -53.43 -142.20
CA ALA A 393 26.30 -54.78 -141.66
C ALA A 393 25.52 -54.72 -140.33
N GLU A 394 24.20 -54.76 -140.48
CA GLU A 394 23.26 -55.52 -139.64
C GLU A 394 22.93 -55.05 -138.20
N THR A 395 21.63 -54.82 -138.06
CA THR A 395 20.83 -54.31 -136.94
C THR A 395 20.28 -55.40 -136.01
N SER A 396 19.87 -54.97 -134.79
CA SER A 396 18.81 -55.55 -133.92
C SER A 396 19.20 -56.79 -133.10
N GLY A 397 18.95 -56.94 -131.78
CA GLY A 397 18.17 -56.20 -130.78
C GLY A 397 17.86 -57.12 -129.56
N GLY A 398 17.49 -56.54 -128.41
CA GLY A 398 16.61 -57.19 -127.40
C GLY A 398 17.20 -57.65 -126.05
N ARG A 399 16.64 -57.13 -124.94
CA ARG A 399 17.04 -57.26 -123.51
C ARG A 399 16.20 -58.29 -122.71
N GLN A 400 16.76 -58.75 -121.58
CA GLN A 400 16.17 -59.39 -120.38
C GLN A 400 17.01 -58.96 -119.13
N PRO A 401 16.73 -59.31 -117.84
CA PRO A 401 15.49 -59.33 -117.04
C PRO A 401 15.73 -58.77 -115.57
N GLU A 402 14.73 -58.60 -114.69
CA GLU A 402 14.44 -59.34 -113.42
C GLU A 402 14.98 -58.80 -112.04
N ILE A 403 14.23 -59.13 -110.95
CA ILE A 403 14.62 -59.27 -109.50
C ILE A 403 14.66 -57.96 -108.64
N ALA A 404 14.22 -57.86 -107.37
CA ALA A 404 13.33 -58.59 -106.45
C ALA A 404 13.11 -57.78 -105.14
N ARG A 405 12.13 -58.25 -104.34
CA ARG A 405 11.74 -58.04 -102.90
C ARG A 405 12.91 -57.99 -101.86
N PRO A 406 12.73 -57.79 -100.52
CA PRO A 406 11.56 -58.01 -99.61
C PRO A 406 11.27 -56.91 -98.54
N VAL A 407 10.06 -56.78 -97.95
CA VAL A 407 9.39 -57.50 -96.81
C VAL A 407 10.07 -57.38 -95.43
N ALA A 408 9.41 -56.68 -94.49
CA ALA A 408 9.14 -57.17 -93.12
C ALA A 408 8.15 -56.24 -92.37
N ARG A 409 6.95 -56.76 -92.09
CA ARG A 409 6.01 -56.25 -91.07
C ARG A 409 6.42 -56.82 -89.72
N LYS A 410 6.46 -56.02 -88.65
CA LYS A 410 6.46 -56.51 -87.26
C LYS A 410 5.07 -56.35 -86.66
N SER A 411 4.56 -57.48 -86.18
CA SER A 411 3.30 -57.72 -85.51
C SER A 411 3.27 -57.12 -84.10
N LEU A 412 2.09 -56.60 -83.73
CA LEU A 412 1.73 -56.14 -82.39
C LEU A 412 1.63 -57.33 -81.43
N ALA A 413 2.23 -57.20 -80.25
CA ALA A 413 2.10 -58.15 -79.16
C ALA A 413 0.73 -58.00 -78.47
N SER A 414 0.18 -59.15 -78.10
CA SER A 414 -1.10 -59.37 -77.42
C SER A 414 -1.13 -58.77 -76.02
N VAL A 415 -2.19 -58.01 -75.74
CA VAL A 415 -2.54 -57.44 -74.41
C VAL A 415 -3.29 -58.50 -73.59
N PRO A 416 -2.94 -58.74 -72.30
CA PRO A 416 -3.71 -59.63 -71.43
C PRO A 416 -5.00 -58.97 -70.91
N ALA A 417 -6.09 -59.73 -70.94
CA ALA A 417 -7.42 -59.33 -70.53
C ALA A 417 -7.59 -59.37 -69.01
N GLN A 418 -7.66 -58.19 -68.39
CA GLN A 418 -8.51 -57.77 -67.27
C GLN A 418 -7.82 -56.59 -66.57
N LEU A 419 -8.27 -55.38 -66.90
CA LEU A 419 -7.82 -54.15 -66.26
C LEU A 419 -8.48 -53.99 -64.87
N PRO A 420 -7.78 -53.44 -63.87
CA PRO A 420 -8.38 -53.09 -62.58
C PRO A 420 -9.46 -52.01 -62.78
N ALA A 421 -10.63 -52.18 -62.13
CA ALA A 421 -11.80 -51.34 -62.33
C ALA A 421 -11.65 -49.86 -61.88
N ASN A 422 -10.51 -49.49 -61.28
CA ASN A 422 -10.25 -48.19 -60.67
C ASN A 422 -9.04 -47.47 -61.28
N LEU A 423 -8.82 -47.57 -62.59
CA LEU A 423 -7.79 -46.76 -63.26
C LEU A 423 -8.27 -45.30 -63.41
N PRO A 424 -7.46 -44.30 -63.06
CA PRO A 424 -7.81 -42.90 -63.24
C PRO A 424 -8.00 -42.57 -64.73
N GLU A 425 -9.13 -41.96 -65.08
CA GLU A 425 -9.39 -41.47 -66.43
C GLU A 425 -8.45 -40.30 -66.76
N VAL A 426 -7.53 -40.52 -67.69
CA VAL A 426 -6.65 -39.47 -68.21
C VAL A 426 -7.26 -38.91 -69.50
N ASP A 427 -7.56 -37.61 -69.52
CA ASP A 427 -8.24 -36.96 -70.65
C ASP A 427 -7.59 -37.30 -72.01
N LYS A 428 -8.40 -37.87 -72.91
CA LYS A 428 -8.05 -38.29 -74.29
C LYS A 428 -6.99 -39.39 -74.40
N VAL A 429 -6.69 -40.12 -73.33
CA VAL A 429 -5.83 -41.31 -73.38
C VAL A 429 -6.66 -42.55 -73.08
N ARG A 430 -6.58 -43.56 -73.95
CA ARG A 430 -7.33 -44.80 -73.73
C ARG A 430 -6.80 -45.53 -72.49
N PRO A 431 -7.66 -46.15 -71.66
CA PRO A 431 -7.24 -46.85 -70.44
C PRO A 431 -6.16 -47.92 -70.67
N GLU A 432 -6.17 -48.60 -71.81
CA GLU A 432 -5.16 -49.59 -72.17
C GLU A 432 -3.78 -48.96 -72.38
N THR A 433 -3.75 -47.75 -72.93
CA THR A 433 -2.52 -46.96 -73.11
C THR A 433 -1.99 -46.48 -71.76
N VAL A 434 -2.88 -46.06 -70.84
CA VAL A 434 -2.51 -45.72 -69.46
C VAL A 434 -1.88 -46.93 -68.76
N ALA A 435 -2.53 -48.09 -68.83
CA ALA A 435 -2.04 -49.33 -68.23
C ALA A 435 -0.67 -49.75 -68.80
N LEU A 436 -0.47 -49.64 -70.12
CA LEU A 436 0.80 -50.00 -70.76
C LEU A 436 1.95 -49.10 -70.29
N ILE A 437 1.72 -47.78 -70.15
CA ILE A 437 2.72 -46.83 -69.67
C ILE A 437 3.06 -47.09 -68.20
N LEU A 438 2.05 -47.34 -67.35
CA LEU A 438 2.25 -47.61 -65.93
C LEU A 438 2.98 -48.94 -65.71
N ALA A 439 2.65 -49.99 -66.47
CA ALA A 439 3.37 -51.27 -66.41
C ALA A 439 4.84 -51.10 -66.83
N ALA A 440 5.12 -50.40 -67.93
CA ALA A 440 6.50 -50.14 -68.37
C ALA A 440 7.30 -49.29 -67.36
N ARG A 441 6.64 -48.31 -66.71
CA ARG A 441 7.23 -47.49 -65.64
C ARG A 441 7.50 -48.29 -64.37
N ALA A 442 6.61 -49.20 -64.01
CA ALA A 442 6.76 -50.09 -62.86
C ALA A 442 7.96 -51.03 -63.03
N GLU A 443 8.11 -51.65 -64.21
CA GLU A 443 9.26 -52.50 -64.53
C GLU A 443 10.58 -51.70 -64.62
N ASN A 444 10.52 -50.41 -64.96
CA ASN A 444 11.69 -49.55 -65.15
C ASN A 444 11.55 -48.24 -64.37
N ARG A 445 11.64 -48.32 -63.03
CA ARG A 445 11.35 -47.21 -62.10
C ARG A 445 12.11 -45.91 -62.39
N ASN A 446 13.33 -46.05 -62.95
CA ASN A 446 14.22 -44.93 -63.26
C ASN A 446 14.28 -44.59 -64.76
N ALA A 447 13.48 -45.23 -65.63
CA ALA A 447 13.52 -44.95 -67.07
C ALA A 447 13.10 -43.51 -67.37
N THR A 448 13.84 -42.81 -68.23
CA THR A 448 13.41 -41.50 -68.74
C THR A 448 12.18 -41.64 -69.64
N GLN A 449 11.46 -40.55 -69.91
CA GLN A 449 10.29 -40.58 -70.81
C GLN A 449 10.67 -41.07 -72.22
N THR A 450 11.88 -40.75 -72.68
CA THR A 450 12.44 -41.25 -73.94
C THR A 450 12.66 -42.76 -73.92
N ALA A 451 13.20 -43.31 -72.84
CA ALA A 451 13.34 -44.75 -72.69
C ALA A 451 11.97 -45.45 -72.65
N LEU A 452 10.97 -44.88 -71.96
CA LEU A 452 9.61 -45.41 -71.96
C LEU A 452 8.93 -45.34 -73.33
N LYS A 453 9.23 -44.31 -74.13
CA LYS A 453 8.76 -44.21 -75.53
C LYS A 453 9.37 -45.31 -76.39
N GLU A 454 10.64 -45.62 -76.22
CA GLU A 454 11.28 -46.73 -76.95
C GLU A 454 10.68 -48.08 -76.55
N ILE A 455 10.40 -48.28 -75.26
CA ILE A 455 9.82 -49.53 -74.74
C ILE A 455 8.36 -49.71 -75.17
N THR A 456 7.53 -48.67 -75.07
CA THR A 456 6.08 -48.77 -75.30
C THR A 456 5.64 -48.41 -76.72
N GLY A 457 6.49 -47.71 -77.48
CA GLY A 457 6.12 -47.11 -78.76
C GLY A 457 5.17 -45.91 -78.66
N ILE A 458 4.87 -45.44 -77.45
CA ILE A 458 3.94 -44.32 -77.20
C ILE A 458 4.70 -42.98 -77.20
N SER A 459 4.08 -41.91 -77.72
CA SER A 459 4.71 -40.59 -77.75
C SER A 459 5.04 -40.06 -76.35
N GLU A 460 6.19 -39.39 -76.20
CA GLU A 460 6.63 -38.76 -74.95
C GLU A 460 5.59 -37.82 -74.35
N ARG A 461 4.85 -37.07 -75.21
CA ARG A 461 3.77 -36.17 -74.76
C ARG A 461 2.64 -36.93 -74.06
N THR A 462 2.28 -38.11 -74.56
CA THR A 462 1.27 -38.97 -73.93
C THR A 462 1.81 -39.59 -72.64
N ILE A 463 3.07 -40.03 -72.63
CA ILE A 463 3.74 -40.57 -71.43
C ILE A 463 3.77 -39.52 -70.31
N SER A 464 4.21 -38.31 -70.61
CA SER A 464 4.24 -37.18 -69.67
C SER A 464 2.86 -36.86 -69.12
N ARG A 465 1.83 -36.83 -69.98
CA ARG A 465 0.44 -36.58 -69.55
C ARG A 465 -0.07 -37.65 -68.57
N VAL A 466 0.23 -38.91 -68.84
CA VAL A 466 -0.18 -40.02 -67.98
C VAL A 466 0.57 -39.99 -66.65
N LEU A 467 1.89 -39.84 -66.66
CA LEU A 467 2.69 -39.83 -65.43
C LEU A 467 2.39 -38.63 -64.51
N ASN A 468 1.99 -37.49 -65.08
CA ASN A 468 1.59 -36.32 -64.27
C ASN A 468 0.17 -36.43 -63.72
N ALA A 469 -0.70 -37.20 -64.38
CA ALA A 469 -2.10 -37.36 -63.97
C ALA A 469 -2.30 -38.47 -62.94
N VAL A 470 -1.34 -39.40 -62.82
CA VAL A 470 -1.42 -40.57 -61.93
C VAL A 470 -0.56 -40.33 -60.69
N PRO A 471 -1.13 -40.30 -59.48
CA PRO A 471 -0.37 -40.22 -58.22
C PRO A 471 0.63 -41.38 -58.09
N ALA A 472 1.78 -41.11 -57.48
CA ALA A 472 2.86 -42.08 -57.35
C ALA A 472 2.42 -43.36 -56.59
N GLU A 473 1.44 -43.24 -55.68
CA GLU A 473 0.91 -44.35 -54.91
C GLU A 473 0.17 -45.39 -55.77
N ILE A 474 -0.44 -44.97 -56.89
CA ILE A 474 -1.14 -45.89 -57.81
C ILE A 474 -0.13 -46.68 -58.66
N VAL A 475 1.04 -46.11 -58.94
CA VAL A 475 2.10 -46.79 -59.70
C VAL A 475 2.60 -48.03 -58.96
N ASP A 476 2.76 -47.93 -57.64
CA ASP A 476 3.19 -49.05 -56.79
C ASP A 476 2.08 -50.12 -56.65
N GLN A 477 0.80 -49.73 -56.61
CA GLN A 477 -0.34 -50.68 -56.58
C GLN A 477 -0.49 -51.48 -57.88
N VAL A 478 -0.21 -50.86 -59.04
CA VAL A 478 -0.21 -51.58 -60.34
C VAL A 478 0.86 -52.66 -60.35
N LEU A 479 1.98 -52.44 -59.65
CA LEU A 479 3.09 -53.38 -59.51
C LEU A 479 2.72 -54.60 -58.64
N GLU A 480 1.96 -54.40 -57.55
CA GLU A 480 1.43 -55.52 -56.75
C GLU A 480 0.46 -56.41 -57.54
N LEU A 481 -0.36 -55.80 -58.42
CA LEU A 481 -1.31 -56.54 -59.26
C LEU A 481 -0.66 -57.28 -60.44
N THR A 482 0.45 -56.78 -60.97
CA THR A 482 1.20 -57.44 -62.06
C THR A 482 2.23 -58.45 -61.55
N SER A 483 2.85 -58.22 -60.38
CA SER A 483 3.81 -59.15 -59.77
C SER A 483 3.16 -60.42 -59.19
N GLY A 484 1.87 -60.37 -58.83
CA GLY A 484 1.10 -61.53 -58.36
C GLY A 484 0.64 -62.53 -59.43
N ARG A 485 1.05 -62.39 -60.70
CA ARG A 485 0.59 -63.25 -61.81
C ARG A 485 1.70 -64.10 -62.46
N VAL A 486 2.77 -64.36 -61.72
CA VAL A 486 3.77 -65.41 -62.02
C VAL A 486 4.01 -66.24 -60.76
N ALA A 487 3.04 -67.09 -60.43
CA ALA A 487 3.22 -68.31 -59.65
C ALA A 487 2.30 -69.39 -60.26
#